data_AF-I0I1B0-F1
#
_entry.id   AF-I0I1B0-F1
#
_cell.length_a   1.000
_cell.length_b   1.000
_cell.length_c   1.000
_cell.angle_alpha   90.00
_cell.angle_beta   90.00
_cell.angle_gamma   90.00
#
_symmetry.space_group_name_H-M   'P 1'
#
loop_
_entity.id
_entity.type
_entity.pdbx_description
1 polymer ?
#
loop_
_entity_poly.entity_id
_entity_poly.type
_entity_poly.pdbx_seq_one_letter_code
_entity_poly.pdbx_strand_id
1 'polypeptide(L)'
;MNLNQINRIFFGGVIGLLAGFSFYMAVLPFVAENFLPEMLDVLYAAMRPAVLWMVGIWAIAGALAAWWGGAQRGSLVFGAGGLLAGVLFGGMMALSAHSWSLLLASAAAGWLYGWGAGLLVGGGFGPAQDR
;
A
#
# COMPACT_ATOMS: atom_id res chain seq x y z
N MET A 1 -26.63 -4.35 2.53
CA MET A 1 -25.68 -3.88 1.49
C MET A 1 -26.27 -4.19 0.14
N ASN A 2 -26.40 -3.21 -0.76
CA ASN A 2 -26.87 -3.45 -2.14
C ASN A 2 -25.74 -4.10 -2.97
N LEU A 3 -26.09 -4.86 -4.02
CA LEU A 3 -25.16 -5.49 -4.96
C LEU A 3 -24.13 -4.50 -5.52
N ASN A 4 -24.54 -3.25 -5.78
CA ASN A 4 -23.62 -2.20 -6.23
C ASN A 4 -22.52 -1.91 -5.18
N GLN A 5 -22.88 -1.90 -3.90
CA GLN A 5 -21.93 -1.67 -2.81
C GLN A 5 -21.00 -2.87 -2.61
N ILE A 6 -21.51 -4.10 -2.77
CA ILE A 6 -20.70 -5.33 -2.75
C ILE A 6 -19.66 -5.29 -3.87
N ASN A 7 -20.08 -4.93 -5.09
CA ASN A 7 -19.20 -4.79 -6.25
C ASN A 7 -18.13 -3.72 -6.02
N ARG A 8 -18.50 -2.55 -5.47
CA ARG A 8 -17.52 -1.50 -5.12
C ARG A 8 -16.45 -2.02 -4.15
N ILE A 9 -16.84 -2.70 -3.09
CA ILE A 9 -15.88 -3.26 -2.11
C ILE A 9 -15.00 -4.33 -2.76
N PHE A 10 -15.59 -5.24 -3.53
CA PHE A 10 -14.85 -6.31 -4.20
C PHE A 10 -13.82 -5.75 -5.19
N PHE A 11 -14.24 -4.89 -6.12
CA PHE A 11 -13.32 -4.28 -7.09
C PHE A 11 -12.32 -3.36 -6.41
N GLY A 12 -12.72 -2.62 -5.37
CA GLY A 12 -11.80 -1.85 -4.53
C GLY A 12 -10.70 -2.73 -3.94
N GLY A 13 -11.08 -3.89 -3.40
CA GLY A 13 -10.14 -4.87 -2.87
C GLY A 13 -9.20 -5.45 -3.92
N VAL A 14 -9.70 -5.76 -5.13
CA VAL A 14 -8.87 -6.21 -6.25
C VAL A 14 -7.88 -5.13 -6.67
N ILE A 15 -8.30 -3.87 -6.78
CA ILE A 15 -7.39 -2.76 -7.13
C ILE A 15 -6.36 -2.55 -6.02
N GLY A 16 -6.78 -2.63 -4.75
CA GLY A 16 -5.88 -2.62 -3.60
C GLY A 16 -4.84 -3.73 -3.69
N LEU A 17 -5.25 -4.97 -3.98
CA LEU A 17 -4.36 -6.11 -4.19
C LEU A 17 -3.31 -5.83 -5.28
N LEU A 18 -3.71 -5.28 -6.43
CA LEU A 18 -2.81 -4.93 -7.53
C LEU A 18 -1.85 -3.78 -7.16
N ALA A 19 -2.32 -2.79 -6.41
CA ALA A 19 -1.49 -1.73 -5.87
C ALA A 19 -0.45 -2.27 -4.89
N GLY A 20 -0.85 -3.18 -3.98
CA GLY A 20 0.07 -3.85 -3.06
C GLY A 20 1.12 -4.68 -3.78
N PHE A 21 0.72 -5.41 -4.83
CA PHE A 21 1.65 -6.20 -5.64
C PHE A 21 2.65 -5.31 -6.37
N SER A 22 2.21 -4.21 -7.00
CA SER A 22 3.11 -3.28 -7.70
C SER A 22 3.99 -2.48 -6.74
N PHE A 23 3.48 -2.10 -5.57
CA PHE A 23 4.29 -1.52 -4.50
C PHE A 23 5.43 -2.44 -4.08
N TYR A 24 5.07 -3.71 -3.81
CA TYR A 24 5.99 -4.76 -3.39
C TYR A 24 7.04 -5.07 -4.47
N MET A 25 6.62 -5.31 -5.70
CA MET A 25 7.49 -5.82 -6.77
C MET A 25 8.29 -4.74 -7.50
N ALA A 26 7.83 -3.49 -7.52
CA ALA A 26 8.42 -2.44 -8.34
C ALA A 26 8.83 -1.20 -7.52
N VAL A 27 7.90 -0.63 -6.76
CA VAL A 27 8.15 0.66 -6.08
C VAL A 27 9.21 0.55 -5.00
N LEU A 28 9.12 -0.46 -4.14
CA LEU A 28 10.11 -0.66 -3.07
C LEU A 28 11.51 -0.97 -3.62
N PRO A 29 11.69 -1.92 -4.56
CA PRO A 29 12.99 -2.13 -5.21
C PRO A 29 13.53 -0.87 -5.87
N PHE A 30 12.70 -0.12 -6.60
CA PHE A 30 13.11 1.13 -7.23
C PHE A 30 13.58 2.18 -6.22
N VAL A 31 12.83 2.37 -5.13
CA VAL A 31 13.22 3.32 -4.06
C VAL A 31 14.51 2.85 -3.39
N ALA A 32 14.64 1.56 -3.08
CA ALA A 32 15.85 1.03 -2.46
C ALA A 32 17.07 1.19 -3.39
N GLU A 33 16.95 0.87 -4.67
CA GLU A 33 18.05 0.99 -5.63
C GLU A 33 18.55 2.43 -5.78
N ASN A 34 17.64 3.42 -5.71
CA ASN A 34 18.01 4.82 -5.91
C ASN A 34 18.46 5.54 -4.62
N PHE A 35 17.96 5.12 -3.45
CA PHE A 35 18.18 5.86 -2.20
C PHE A 35 18.93 5.06 -1.13
N LEU A 36 18.93 3.73 -1.20
CA LEU A 36 19.55 2.81 -0.23
C LEU A 36 20.17 1.58 -0.93
N PRO A 37 21.02 1.77 -1.96
CA PRO A 37 21.51 0.66 -2.81
C PRO A 37 22.27 -0.41 -2.00
N GLU A 38 22.95 -0.02 -0.94
CA GLU A 38 23.68 -0.92 -0.05
C GLU A 38 22.78 -1.88 0.75
N MET A 39 21.46 -1.66 0.75
CA MET A 39 20.48 -2.45 1.51
C MET A 39 19.62 -3.37 0.61
N LEU A 40 19.93 -3.48 -0.68
CA LEU A 40 19.15 -4.29 -1.63
C LEU A 40 19.10 -5.78 -1.24
N ASP A 41 20.19 -6.36 -0.76
CA ASP A 41 20.21 -7.77 -0.34
C ASP A 41 19.26 -8.02 0.84
N VAL A 42 19.22 -7.10 1.79
CA VAL A 42 18.33 -7.14 2.95
C VAL A 42 16.87 -7.00 2.50
N LEU A 43 16.61 -6.10 1.56
CA LEU A 43 15.30 -5.92 0.95
C LEU A 43 14.79 -7.23 0.35
N TYR A 44 15.54 -7.83 -0.57
CA TYR A 44 15.12 -9.04 -1.26
C TYR A 44 14.97 -10.24 -0.30
N ALA A 45 15.79 -10.33 0.74
CA ALA A 45 15.64 -11.34 1.78
C ALA A 45 14.32 -11.17 2.58
N ALA A 46 13.98 -9.94 2.96
CA ALA A 46 12.77 -9.61 3.70
C ALA A 46 11.50 -9.70 2.84
N MET A 47 11.63 -9.47 1.53
CA MET A 47 10.54 -9.57 0.57
C MET A 47 9.93 -10.98 0.61
N ARG A 48 10.73 -12.04 0.51
CA ARG A 48 10.24 -13.42 0.30
C ARG A 48 9.10 -13.89 1.25
N PRO A 49 9.16 -13.70 2.57
CA PRO A 49 8.05 -14.04 3.47
C PRO A 49 6.89 -13.03 3.46
N ALA A 50 7.08 -11.84 2.92
CA ALA A 50 6.18 -10.71 3.13
C ALA A 50 5.06 -10.53 2.09
N VAL A 51 5.15 -11.21 0.94
CA VAL A 51 4.20 -11.03 -0.19
C VAL A 51 2.75 -11.08 0.27
N LEU A 52 2.36 -12.16 0.97
CA LEU A 52 0.95 -12.45 1.23
C LEU A 52 0.30 -11.42 2.17
N TRP A 53 0.96 -11.08 3.28
CA TRP A 53 0.40 -10.13 4.22
C TRP A 53 0.43 -8.70 3.67
N MET A 54 1.47 -8.37 2.91
CA MET A 54 1.61 -7.04 2.32
C MET A 54 0.49 -6.78 1.32
N VAL A 55 0.30 -7.71 0.38
CA VAL A 55 -0.82 -7.65 -0.57
C VAL A 55 -2.18 -7.65 0.16
N GLY A 56 -2.30 -8.37 1.28
CA GLY A 56 -3.50 -8.38 2.13
C GLY A 56 -3.85 -7.01 2.73
N ILE A 57 -2.87 -6.28 3.28
CA ILE A 57 -3.07 -4.92 3.83
C ILE A 57 -3.62 -3.98 2.75
N TRP A 58 -3.03 -4.05 1.56
CA TRP A 58 -3.44 -3.20 0.44
C TRP A 58 -4.82 -3.58 -0.10
N ALA A 59 -5.16 -4.86 -0.15
CA ALA A 59 -6.51 -5.31 -0.49
C ALA A 59 -7.56 -4.76 0.49
N ILE A 60 -7.27 -4.78 1.79
CA ILE A 60 -8.17 -4.19 2.81
C ILE A 60 -8.28 -2.68 2.63
N ALA A 61 -7.16 -1.98 2.42
CA ALA A 61 -7.16 -0.54 2.16
C ALA A 61 -7.98 -0.19 0.90
N GLY A 62 -7.86 -1.00 -0.15
CA GLY A 62 -8.66 -0.92 -1.37
C GLY A 62 -10.16 -1.04 -1.14
N ALA A 63 -10.56 -2.08 -0.41
CA ALA A 63 -11.95 -2.32 -0.04
C ALA A 63 -12.53 -1.16 0.77
N LEU A 64 -11.78 -0.65 1.75
CA LEU A 64 -12.19 0.47 2.61
C LEU A 64 -12.30 1.79 1.84
N ALA A 65 -11.34 2.07 0.96
CA ALA A 65 -11.36 3.27 0.12
C ALA A 65 -12.54 3.27 -0.85
N ALA A 66 -12.87 2.12 -1.44
CA ALA A 66 -14.01 1.99 -2.33
C ALA A 66 -15.36 2.04 -1.60
N TRP A 67 -15.41 1.57 -0.35
CA TRP A 67 -16.58 1.73 0.52
C TRP A 67 -16.86 3.22 0.75
N TRP A 68 -15.88 3.99 1.20
CA TRP A 68 -16.11 5.40 1.51
C TRP A 68 -16.25 6.27 0.26
N GLY A 69 -15.55 5.90 -0.83
CA GLY A 69 -15.54 6.66 -2.07
C GLY A 69 -14.90 8.04 -1.95
N GLY A 70 -14.71 8.70 -3.10
CA GLY A 70 -14.15 10.04 -3.20
C GLY A 70 -12.62 10.08 -3.06
N ALA A 71 -11.98 10.94 -3.87
CA ALA A 71 -10.53 11.02 -3.96
C ALA A 71 -9.85 11.34 -2.62
N GLN A 72 -10.37 12.30 -1.86
CA GLN A 72 -9.77 12.72 -0.59
C GLN A 72 -9.79 11.60 0.47
N ARG A 73 -10.91 10.87 0.60
CA ARG A 73 -11.00 9.75 1.55
C ARG A 73 -10.21 8.55 1.05
N GLY A 74 -10.25 8.27 -0.25
CA GLY A 74 -9.44 7.22 -0.86
C GLY A 74 -7.95 7.42 -0.64
N SER A 75 -7.44 8.65 -0.82
CA SER A 75 -6.03 8.98 -0.60
C SER A 75 -5.60 8.83 0.86
N LEU A 76 -6.49 9.16 1.81
CA LEU A 76 -6.21 8.97 3.23
C LEU A 76 -6.17 7.49 3.63
N VAL A 77 -7.16 6.71 3.18
CA VAL A 77 -7.27 5.29 3.52
C VAL A 77 -6.12 4.49 2.90
N PHE A 78 -5.85 4.67 1.61
CA PHE A 78 -4.71 4.01 0.98
C PHE A 78 -3.38 4.55 1.48
N GLY A 79 -3.26 5.86 1.73
CA GLY A 79 -2.04 6.44 2.32
C GLY A 79 -1.72 5.83 3.68
N ALA A 80 -2.73 5.65 4.54
CA ALA A 80 -2.58 4.97 5.82
C ALA A 80 -2.23 3.48 5.65
N GLY A 81 -2.89 2.78 4.72
CA GLY A 81 -2.58 1.38 4.40
C GLY A 81 -1.16 1.19 3.87
N GLY A 82 -0.71 2.08 2.99
CA GLY A 82 0.63 2.10 2.45
C GLY A 82 1.67 2.47 3.49
N LEU A 83 1.40 3.44 4.37
CA LEU A 83 2.25 3.75 5.52
C LEU A 83 2.39 2.53 6.44
N LEU A 84 1.30 1.86 6.78
CA LEU A 84 1.31 0.65 7.61
C LEU A 84 2.14 -0.45 6.96
N ALA A 85 1.92 -0.72 5.68
CA ALA A 85 2.70 -1.71 4.93
C ALA A 85 4.19 -1.35 4.92
N GLY A 86 4.52 -0.09 4.67
CA GLY A 86 5.89 0.42 4.68
C GLY A 86 6.57 0.34 6.05
N VAL A 87 5.85 0.65 7.13
CA VAL A 87 6.36 0.54 8.51
C VAL A 87 6.57 -0.91 8.91
N LEU A 88 5.62 -1.81 8.64
CA LEU A 88 5.75 -3.22 8.98
C LEU A 88 6.90 -3.87 8.20
N PHE A 89 6.97 -3.58 6.90
CA PHE A 89 8.00 -4.12 6.03
C PHE A 89 9.38 -3.53 6.36
N GLY A 90 9.45 -2.21 6.52
CA GLY A 90 10.64 -1.49 6.95
C GLY A 90 11.11 -1.91 8.34
N GLY A 91 10.19 -2.22 9.25
CA GLY A 91 10.48 -2.75 10.58
C GLY A 91 11.12 -4.14 10.52
N MET A 92 10.62 -5.04 9.67
CA MET A 92 11.26 -6.34 9.44
C MET A 92 12.71 -6.19 8.97
N MET A 93 12.97 -5.26 8.04
CA MET A 93 14.32 -5.00 7.55
C MET A 93 15.21 -4.31 8.59
N ALA A 94 14.67 -3.31 9.31
CA ALA A 94 15.42 -2.56 10.32
C ALA A 94 15.86 -3.46 11.48
N LEU A 95 15.09 -4.50 11.81
CA LEU A 95 15.48 -5.51 12.81
C LEU A 95 16.67 -6.35 12.33
N SER A 96 16.78 -6.65 11.04
CA SER A 96 17.89 -7.44 10.47
C SER A 96 19.14 -6.61 10.17
N ALA A 97 18.98 -5.36 9.73
CA ALA A 97 20.07 -4.49 9.31
C ALA A 97 20.48 -3.43 10.34
N HIS A 98 19.81 -3.37 11.49
CA HIS A 98 19.98 -2.32 12.52
C HIS A 98 19.91 -0.88 11.98
N SER A 99 19.14 -0.68 10.90
CA SER A 99 19.10 0.60 10.18
C SER A 99 17.70 1.21 10.20
N TRP A 100 17.58 2.36 10.87
CA TRP A 100 16.35 3.14 10.94
C TRP A 100 16.01 3.86 9.63
N SER A 101 17.00 4.09 8.76
CA SER A 101 16.76 4.74 7.46
C SER A 101 15.90 3.87 6.55
N LEU A 102 16.02 2.53 6.63
CA LEU A 102 15.18 1.59 5.90
C LEU A 102 13.71 1.69 6.32
N LEU A 103 13.46 1.81 7.63
CA LEU A 103 12.10 1.97 8.15
C LEU A 103 11.48 3.26 7.63
N LEU A 104 12.20 4.38 7.73
CA LEU A 104 11.71 5.68 7.29
C LEU A 104 11.49 5.73 5.79
N ALA A 105 12.42 5.21 4.99
CA ALA A 105 12.29 5.16 3.54
C ALA A 105 11.12 4.27 3.09
N SER A 106 10.95 3.10 3.71
CA SER A 106 9.83 2.19 3.41
C SER A 106 8.49 2.79 3.81
N ALA A 107 8.41 3.42 4.98
CA ALA A 107 7.23 4.12 5.46
C ALA A 107 6.85 5.29 4.54
N ALA A 108 7.82 6.11 4.13
CA ALA A 108 7.62 7.23 3.23
C ALA A 108 7.20 6.77 1.82
N ALA A 109 7.88 5.76 1.26
CA ALA A 109 7.53 5.17 -0.03
C ALA A 109 6.11 4.58 -0.01
N GLY A 110 5.78 3.83 1.04
CA GLY A 110 4.46 3.26 1.24
C GLY A 110 3.37 4.33 1.36
N TRP A 111 3.61 5.37 2.16
CA TRP A 111 2.66 6.47 2.33
C TRP A 111 2.45 7.26 1.03
N LEU A 112 3.52 7.65 0.32
CA LEU A 112 3.42 8.41 -0.93
C LEU A 112 2.74 7.62 -2.03
N TYR A 113 3.14 6.36 -2.20
CA TYR A 113 2.53 5.47 -3.19
C TYR A 113 1.06 5.20 -2.84
N GLY A 114 0.75 4.96 -1.56
CA GLY A 114 -0.63 4.77 -1.09
C GLY A 114 -1.47 6.01 -1.29
N TRP A 115 -0.96 7.18 -0.95
CA TRP A 115 -1.68 8.44 -1.15
C TRP A 115 -2.02 8.66 -2.62
N GLY A 116 -1.04 8.47 -3.52
CA GLY A 116 -1.25 8.58 -4.97
C GLY A 116 -2.22 7.53 -5.52
N ALA A 117 -2.04 6.26 -5.16
CA ALA A 117 -2.95 5.19 -5.55
C ALA A 117 -4.38 5.48 -5.07
N GLY A 118 -4.53 5.93 -3.83
CA GLY A 118 -5.83 6.26 -3.23
C GLY A 118 -6.56 7.42 -3.91
N LEU A 119 -5.85 8.39 -4.46
CA LEU A 119 -6.45 9.44 -5.29
C LEU A 119 -7.09 8.83 -6.55
N LEU A 120 -6.39 7.90 -7.21
CA LEU A 120 -6.86 7.23 -8.42
C LEU A 120 -8.03 6.28 -8.12
N VAL A 121 -7.90 5.46 -7.08
CA VAL A 121 -8.94 4.50 -6.69
C VAL A 121 -10.18 5.22 -6.15
N GLY A 122 -10.00 6.12 -5.18
CA GLY A 122 -11.10 6.90 -4.60
C GLY A 122 -11.79 7.82 -5.60
N GLY A 123 -11.03 8.40 -6.54
CA GLY A 123 -11.57 9.17 -7.66
C GLY A 123 -12.38 8.30 -8.63
N GLY A 124 -11.88 7.11 -8.97
CA GLY A 124 -12.52 6.19 -9.92
C GLY A 124 -13.87 5.64 -9.46
N PHE A 125 -14.07 5.45 -8.16
CA PHE A 125 -15.37 4.99 -7.62
C PHE A 125 -16.38 6.12 -7.39
N GLY A 126 -15.97 7.38 -7.53
CA GLY A 126 -16.78 8.55 -7.18
C GLY A 126 -17.15 8.59 -5.69
N PRO A 127 -17.87 9.64 -5.24
CA PRO A 127 -18.40 9.69 -3.88
C PRO A 127 -19.28 8.46 -3.62
N ALA A 128 -19.29 7.96 -2.39
CA ALA A 128 -20.42 7.14 -1.96
C ALA A 128 -21.64 8.06 -1.89
N GLN A 129 -22.41 8.14 -2.97
CA GLN A 129 -23.70 8.83 -2.97
C GLN A 129 -24.54 8.28 -1.82
N ASP A 130 -25.23 9.20 -1.16
CA ASP A 130 -25.79 9.06 0.19
C ASP A 130 -26.44 7.69 0.46
N ARG A 131 -26.15 7.17 1.66
CA ARG A 131 -26.73 5.94 2.20
C ARG A 131 -28.25 5.97 2.22
#